data_AF-A0A1L7I8R5-F1
#
_entry.id   AF-A0A1L7I8R5-F1
#
_cell.length_a   1.000
_cell.length_b   1.000
_cell.length_c   1.000
_cell.angle_alpha   90.00
_cell.angle_beta   90.00
_cell.angle_gamma   90.00
#
_symmetry.space_group_name_H-M   'P 1'
#
loop_
_entity.id
_entity.type
_entity.pdbx_description
1 polymer ?
#
loop_
_entity_poly.entity_id
_entity_poly.type
_entity_poly.pdbx_seq_one_letter_code
_entity_poly.pdbx_strand_id
1 'polypeptide(L)' 'MSKIENGVAEATFENVPEGTYAIVLYHDKNGNKQMDFDANGMPLEDYGGSGNAMSYGPPNWEDCKFDFHQEKLEMEIRL' A
#
# COMPACT_ATOMS: atom_id res chain seq x y z
N MET A 1 -5.00 5.23 -10.35
CA MET A 1 -5.29 5.73 -8.99
C MET A 1 -6.78 5.67 -8.80
N SER A 2 -7.22 5.01 -7.75
CA SER A 2 -8.63 5.04 -7.38
C SER A 2 -8.96 6.43 -6.85
N LYS A 3 -10.07 6.99 -7.31
CA LYS A 3 -10.57 8.26 -6.81
C LYS A 3 -11.11 8.04 -5.40
N ILE A 4 -10.84 8.98 -4.51
CA ILE A 4 -11.44 8.98 -3.16
C ILE A 4 -12.82 9.62 -3.28
N GLU A 5 -13.86 8.86 -2.95
CA GLU A 5 -15.25 9.33 -2.87
C GLU A 5 -15.76 9.08 -1.45
N ASN A 6 -16.26 10.13 -0.79
CA ASN A 6 -16.71 10.07 0.61
C ASN A 6 -15.68 9.49 1.60
N GLY A 7 -14.39 9.76 1.36
CA GLY A 7 -13.30 9.27 2.21
C GLY A 7 -12.88 7.83 1.95
N VAL A 8 -13.42 7.18 0.90
CA VAL A 8 -13.10 5.81 0.53
C VAL A 8 -12.58 5.76 -0.90
N ALA A 9 -11.51 5.00 -1.12
CA ALA A 9 -11.05 4.61 -2.45
C ALA A 9 -11.14 3.08 -2.55
N GLU A 10 -11.74 2.58 -3.63
CA GLU A 10 -11.87 1.15 -3.87
C GLU A 10 -11.07 0.75 -5.12
N ALA A 11 -10.42 -0.41 -5.06
CA ALA A 11 -9.73 -1.02 -6.18
C ALA A 11 -10.05 -2.52 -6.20
N THR A 12 -10.43 -3.05 -7.36
CA THR A 12 -10.76 -4.46 -7.53
C THR A 12 -9.80 -5.11 -8.51
N PHE A 13 -9.26 -6.26 -8.12
CA PHE A 13 -8.43 -7.10 -8.97
C PHE A 13 -9.17 -8.42 -9.17
N GLU A 14 -9.47 -8.76 -10.42
CA GLU A 14 -10.19 -9.99 -10.77
C GLU A 14 -9.22 -11.09 -11.18
N ASN A 15 -9.61 -12.35 -10.95
CA ASN A 15 -8.85 -13.53 -11.37
C ASN A 15 -7.41 -13.57 -10.83
N VAL A 16 -7.21 -13.11 -9.58
CA VAL A 16 -5.91 -13.15 -8.91
C VAL A 16 -5.55 -14.62 -8.63
N PRO A 17 -4.45 -15.15 -9.19
CA PRO A 17 -4.04 -16.54 -8.96
C PRO A 17 -3.49 -16.73 -7.55
N GLU A 18 -3.44 -17.97 -7.08
CA GLU A 18 -2.71 -18.29 -5.86
C GLU A 18 -1.23 -17.91 -6.00
N GLY A 19 -0.64 -17.42 -4.90
CA GLY A 19 0.76 -17.02 -4.89
C GLY A 19 1.11 -16.11 -3.73
N THR A 20 2.35 -15.68 -3.69
CA THR A 20 2.83 -14.71 -2.70
C THR A 20 2.74 -13.31 -3.27
N TYR A 21 2.14 -12.39 -2.52
CA TYR A 21 1.91 -11.01 -2.92
C TYR A 21 2.35 -10.03 -1.84
N ALA A 22 2.57 -8.79 -2.25
CA ALA A 22 2.69 -7.66 -1.34
C ALA A 22 1.83 -6.52 -1.88
N ILE A 23 1.17 -5.79 -0.97
CA ILE A 23 0.38 -4.60 -1.27
C ILE A 23 1.13 -3.40 -0.71
N VAL A 24 1.29 -2.36 -1.51
CA VAL A 24 1.80 -1.07 -1.06
C VAL A 24 0.81 0.01 -1.49
N LEU A 25 0.47 0.89 -0.55
CA LEU A 25 -0.46 2.00 -0.71
C LEU A 25 0.30 3.31 -0.60
N TYR A 26 -0.01 4.25 -1.48
CA TYR A 26 0.51 5.61 -1.47
C TYR A 26 -0.65 6.58 -1.55
N HIS A 27 -0.71 7.55 -0.63
CA HIS A 27 -1.74 8.58 -0.62
C HIS A 27 -1.23 9.83 -1.33
N ASP A 28 -1.54 9.97 -2.62
CA ASP A 28 -1.26 11.19 -3.38
C ASP A 28 -2.24 12.31 -2.99
N LYS A 29 -1.87 13.12 -1.99
CA LYS A 29 -2.66 14.22 -1.43
C LYS A 29 -2.61 15.45 -2.33
N ASN A 30 -1.53 15.66 -3.08
CA ASN A 30 -1.32 16.86 -3.89
C ASN A 30 -1.57 16.67 -5.40
N GLY A 31 -1.80 15.43 -5.85
CA GLY A 31 -2.19 15.08 -7.21
C GLY A 31 -1.04 15.02 -8.22
N ASN A 32 0.22 14.94 -7.77
CA ASN A 32 1.40 14.99 -8.65
C ASN A 32 1.87 13.60 -9.12
N LYS A 33 1.26 12.51 -8.64
CA LYS A 33 1.56 11.11 -9.00
C LYS A 33 2.94 10.63 -8.59
N GLN A 34 3.58 11.26 -7.61
CA GLN A 34 4.84 10.83 -7.05
C GLN A 34 4.81 10.96 -5.53
N MET A 35 5.60 10.13 -4.85
CA MET A 35 5.84 10.36 -3.43
C MET A 35 6.82 11.53 -3.29
N ASP A 36 6.42 12.55 -2.55
CA ASP A 36 7.31 13.67 -2.23
C ASP A 36 8.07 13.44 -0.93
N PHE A 37 9.26 14.04 -0.86
CA PHE A 37 10.16 13.90 0.27
C PHE A 37 10.67 15.26 0.75
N ASP A 38 10.87 15.38 2.06
CA ASP A 38 11.57 16.52 2.63
C ASP A 38 13.10 16.46 2.33
N ALA A 39 13.83 17.49 2.76
CA ALA A 39 15.28 17.54 2.55
C ALA A 39 16.07 16.42 3.26
N ASN A 40 15.48 15.77 4.26
CA ASN A 40 16.06 14.64 4.99
C ASN A 40 15.62 13.27 4.42
N GLY A 41 14.81 13.26 3.35
CA GLY A 41 14.29 12.06 2.73
C GLY A 41 13.06 11.46 3.44
N MET A 42 12.39 12.21 4.32
CA MET A 42 11.14 11.79 4.96
C MET A 42 9.97 11.98 3.99
N PRO A 43 9.11 10.96 3.80
CA PRO A 43 7.87 11.09 3.01
C PRO A 43 6.99 12.23 3.53
N LEU A 44 6.52 13.07 2.61
CA LEU A 44 5.58 14.17 2.91
C LEU A 44 4.12 13.70 2.87
N GLU A 45 3.87 12.53 2.31
CA GLU A 45 2.55 11.93 2.16
C GLU A 45 2.52 10.52 2.78
N ASP A 46 1.32 10.05 3.14
CA ASP A 46 1.16 8.81 3.88
C ASP A 46 1.34 7.61 2.96
N TYR A 47 1.93 6.54 3.48
CA TYR A 47 2.14 5.29 2.74
C TYR A 47 2.09 4.10 3.69
N GLY A 48 1.70 2.95 3.16
CA GLY A 48 1.58 1.72 3.94
C GLY A 48 1.91 0.48 3.12
N GLY A 49 2.45 -0.53 3.78
CA GLY A 49 2.67 -1.85 3.20
C GLY A 49 1.83 -2.91 3.91
N SER A 50 1.40 -3.95 3.18
CA SER A 50 0.91 -5.18 3.81
C SER A 50 1.93 -5.68 4.85
N GLY A 51 1.49 -6.37 5.90
CA GLY A 51 2.38 -6.76 7.01
C GLY A 51 2.63 -5.67 8.07
N ASN A 52 2.30 -4.40 7.82
CA ASN A 52 2.37 -3.29 8.80
C ASN A 52 3.75 -3.16 9.49
N ALA A 53 4.83 -3.54 8.81
CA ALA A 53 6.17 -3.39 9.34
C ALA A 53 6.54 -1.90 9.41
N MET A 54 6.80 -1.41 10.63
CA MET A 54 7.37 -0.08 10.85
C MET A 54 8.90 -0.17 10.81
N SER A 55 9.44 -0.27 9.59
CA SER A 55 10.87 -0.27 9.33
C SER A 55 11.35 1.15 9.01
N TYR A 56 12.59 1.49 9.38
CA TYR A 56 13.22 2.73 8.92
C TYR A 56 13.50 2.61 7.42
N GLY A 57 12.63 3.19 6.59
CA GLY A 57 12.79 3.22 5.14
C GLY A 57 11.51 2.86 4.38
N PRO A 58 11.61 2.74 3.04
CA PRO A 58 10.48 2.34 2.21
C PRO A 58 10.04 0.90 2.51
N PRO A 59 8.77 0.54 2.21
CA PRO A 59 8.31 -0.84 2.32
C PRO A 59 9.18 -1.76 1.47
N ASN A 60 9.51 -2.94 2.00
CA ASN A 60 10.25 -3.95 1.27
C ASN A 60 9.45 -5.25 1.15
N TRP A 61 9.83 -6.07 0.17
CA TRP A 61 9.13 -7.30 -0.16
C TRP A 61 9.06 -8.28 1.03
N GLU A 62 10.16 -8.47 1.74
CA GLU A 62 10.23 -9.47 2.82
C GLU A 62 9.30 -9.13 3.97
N ASP A 63 9.19 -7.85 4.31
CA ASP A 63 8.30 -7.35 5.35
C ASP A 63 6.83 -7.30 4.91
N CYS A 64 6.58 -7.17 3.60
CA CYS A 64 5.23 -6.96 3.07
C CYS A 64 4.56 -8.20 2.51
N LYS A 65 5.31 -9.27 2.24
CA LYS A 65 4.76 -10.43 1.55
C LYS A 65 3.77 -11.20 2.41
N PHE A 66 2.72 -11.71 1.77
CA PHE A 66 1.75 -12.65 2.33
C PHE A 66 1.37 -13.67 1.26
N ASP A 67 1.00 -14.88 1.68
CA ASP A 67 0.51 -15.91 0.76
C ASP A 67 -1.01 -15.77 0.57
N PHE A 68 -1.44 -15.87 -0.68
CA PHE A 68 -2.84 -15.84 -1.08
C PHE A 68 -3.23 -17.18 -1.68
N HIS A 69 -4.19 -17.85 -1.04
CA HIS A 69 -4.65 -19.21 -1.40
C HIS A 69 -6.11 -19.24 -1.86
N GLN A 70 -6.56 -18.20 -2.57
CA GLN A 70 -7.93 -18.06 -3.09
C GLN A 70 -9.06 -18.11 -2.04
N GLU A 71 -8.71 -18.05 -0.77
CA GLU A 71 -9.63 -17.86 0.33
C GLU A 71 -9.87 -16.38 0.62
N LYS A 72 -10.96 -16.08 1.32
CA LYS A 72 -11.26 -14.73 1.75
C LYS A 72 -10.19 -14.27 2.74
N LEU A 73 -9.36 -13.32 2.31
CA LEU A 73 -8.38 -12.64 3.15
C LEU A 73 -8.87 -11.23 3.45
N GLU A 74 -8.99 -10.89 4.73
CA GLU A 74 -9.20 -9.52 5.20
C GLU A 74 -7.91 -9.02 5.86
N MET A 75 -7.46 -7.84 5.50
CA MET A 75 -6.24 -7.23 6.02
C MET A 75 -6.44 -5.73 6.23
N GLU A 76 -5.94 -5.22 7.36
CA GLU A 76 -5.80 -3.80 7.62
C GLU A 76 -4.37 -3.36 7.30
N ILE A 77 -4.23 -2.30 6.51
CA ILE A 77 -2.94 -1.67 6.21
C ILE A 77 -2.95 -0.27 6.80
N ARG A 78 -1.96 0.03 7.64
CA ARG A 78 -1.77 1.36 8.24
C ARG A 78 -0.98 2.24 7.28
N LEU A 79 -1.49 3.44 7.07
CA LEU A 79 -0.85 4.53 6.33
C LEU A 79 -0.24 5.53 7.32
#